data_AF-A0A318AQZ8-F1
#
_entry.id   AF-A0A318AQZ8-F1
#
_cell.length_a   1.000
_cell.length_b   1.000
_cell.length_c   1.000
_cell.angle_alpha   90.00
_cell.angle_beta   90.00
_cell.angle_gamma   90.00
#
_symmetry.space_group_name_H-M   'P 1'
#
loop_
_entity.id
_entity.type
_entity.pdbx_description
1 polymer ?
#
loop_
_entity_poly.entity_id
_entity_poly.type
_entity_poly.pdbx_seq_one_letter_code
_entity_poly.pdbx_strand_id
1 'polypeptide(L)'
;MGFVIAVDGPAASGKGTIASRLAAHYGLPMLDTGLLYRAVGVRLLEAGGDLDDAAAAEASARGLDLSELERPQVRTRAAGEA
;
A
#
# COMPACT_ATOMS: atom_id res chain seq x y z
N MET A 1 -1.64 22.73 -11.00
CA MET A 1 -1.36 21.29 -10.91
C MET A 1 0.11 21.13 -10.52
N GLY A 2 0.41 20.40 -9.45
CA GLY A 2 1.80 20.23 -8.98
C GLY A 2 2.57 19.20 -9.80
N PHE A 3 3.90 19.19 -9.66
CA PHE A 3 4.76 18.18 -10.26
C PHE A 3 4.56 16.83 -9.55
N VAL A 4 4.37 15.75 -10.32
CA VAL A 4 4.11 14.38 -9.82
C VAL A 4 5.03 13.40 -10.53
N ILE A 5 5.58 12.45 -9.77
CA ILE A 5 6.43 11.37 -10.29
C ILE A 5 5.74 10.03 -9.99
N ALA A 6 5.41 9.28 -11.05
CA ALA A 6 4.97 7.88 -10.94
C ALA A 6 6.17 6.93 -11.13
N VAL A 7 6.26 5.90 -10.30
CA VAL A 7 7.36 4.93 -10.31
C VAL A 7 6.79 3.51 -10.39
N ASP A 8 6.81 2.92 -11.59
CA ASP A 8 6.24 1.61 -11.87
C ASP A 8 7.29 0.56 -12.26
N GLY A 9 6.93 -0.72 -12.14
CA GLY A 9 7.82 -1.86 -12.37
C GLY A 9 7.47 -3.08 -11.50
N PRO A 10 8.06 -4.26 -11.80
CA PRO A 10 7.68 -5.52 -11.16
C PRO A 10 8.03 -5.58 -9.66
N ALA A 11 7.42 -6.49 -8.92
CA ALA A 11 7.76 -6.73 -7.51
C ALA A 11 9.29 -6.93 -7.35
N ALA A 12 9.85 -6.47 -6.23
CA ALA A 12 11.27 -6.54 -5.91
C ALA A 12 12.25 -5.82 -6.87
N SER A 13 11.78 -4.97 -7.79
CA SER A 13 12.67 -4.18 -8.69
C SER A 13 13.35 -2.96 -8.05
N GLY A 14 13.13 -2.70 -6.75
CA GLY A 14 13.72 -1.55 -6.05
C GLY A 14 12.92 -0.24 -6.11
N LYS A 15 11.66 -0.27 -6.59
CA LYS A 15 10.79 0.93 -6.70
C LYS A 15 10.68 1.76 -5.43
N GLY A 16 10.44 1.11 -4.29
CA GLY A 16 10.31 1.83 -3.01
C GLY A 16 11.58 2.59 -2.66
N THR A 17 12.74 2.00 -2.92
CA THR A 17 14.05 2.64 -2.69
C THR A 17 14.24 3.86 -3.59
N ILE A 18 13.96 3.76 -4.90
CA ILE A 18 14.14 4.90 -5.80
C ILE A 18 13.08 5.99 -5.57
N ALA A 19 11.82 5.61 -5.28
CA ALA A 19 10.75 6.56 -4.95
C ALA A 19 11.08 7.36 -3.69
N SER A 20 11.61 6.73 -2.64
CA SER A 20 12.03 7.40 -1.41
C SER A 20 13.15 8.43 -1.67
N ARG A 21 14.12 8.07 -2.51
CA ARG A 21 15.21 8.98 -2.90
C ARG A 21 14.74 10.15 -3.76
N LEU A 22 13.83 9.91 -4.70
CA LEU A 22 13.23 10.95 -5.53
C LEU A 22 12.42 11.93 -4.68
N ALA A 23 11.61 11.42 -3.76
CA ALA A 23 10.84 12.22 -2.81
C ALA A 23 11.76 13.14 -1.98
N ALA A 24 12.83 12.60 -1.40
CA ALA A 24 13.81 13.39 -0.66
C ALA A 24 14.54 14.43 -1.53
N HIS A 25 14.92 14.06 -2.76
CA HIS A 25 15.62 14.96 -3.67
C HIS A 25 14.78 16.16 -4.11
N TYR A 26 13.49 15.93 -4.39
CA TYR A 26 12.57 16.98 -4.85
C TYR A 26 11.75 17.63 -3.74
N GLY A 27 11.91 17.20 -2.48
CA GLY A 27 11.09 17.68 -1.36
C GLY A 27 9.60 17.32 -1.52
N LEU A 28 9.30 16.18 -2.14
CA LEU A 28 7.93 15.70 -2.38
C LEU A 28 7.49 14.69 -1.33
N PRO A 29 6.19 14.63 -0.99
CA PRO A 29 5.66 13.48 -0.25
C PRO A 29 5.75 12.20 -1.09
N MET A 30 5.93 11.06 -0.42
CA MET A 30 5.92 9.74 -1.04
C MET A 30 4.64 8.99 -0.65
N LEU A 31 3.95 8.45 -1.66
CA LEU A 31 2.83 7.53 -1.47
C LEU A 31 3.24 6.13 -1.94
N ASP A 32 3.21 5.14 -1.03
CA ASP A 32 3.37 3.74 -1.38
C ASP A 32 1.98 3.11 -1.56
N THR A 33 1.54 3.00 -2.82
CA THR A 33 0.25 2.39 -3.15
C THR A 33 0.20 0.91 -2.79
N GLY A 34 1.34 0.21 -2.80
CA GLY A 34 1.41 -1.18 -2.37
C GLY A 34 1.05 -1.35 -0.90
N LEU A 35 1.43 -0.40 -0.03
CA LEU A 35 1.02 -0.44 1.38
C LEU A 35 -0.49 -0.28 1.56
N LEU A 36 -1.15 0.53 0.73
CA LEU A 36 -2.61 0.68 0.77
C LEU A 36 -3.30 -0.65 0.48
N TYR A 37 -2.95 -1.31 -0.63
CA TYR A 37 -3.56 -2.59 -1.00
C TYR A 37 -3.31 -3.67 0.07
N ARG A 38 -2.08 -3.77 0.58
CA ARG A 38 -1.74 -4.73 1.64
C ARG A 38 -2.51 -4.46 2.93
N ALA A 39 -2.71 -3.21 3.30
CA ALA A 39 -3.47 -2.86 4.50
C ALA A 39 -4.95 -3.25 4.38
N VAL A 40 -5.57 -3.01 3.22
CA VAL A 40 -6.94 -3.44 2.95
C VAL A 40 -7.07 -4.97 3.01
N GLY A 41 -6.15 -5.71 2.39
CA GLY A 41 -6.14 -7.17 2.40
C GLY A 41 -5.95 -7.74 3.81
N VAL A 42 -4.96 -7.23 4.56
CA VAL A 42 -4.73 -7.62 5.97
C VAL A 42 -5.96 -7.36 6.82
N ARG A 43 -6.56 -6.18 6.71
CA ARG A 43 -7.77 -5.82 7.46
C ARG A 43 -8.95 -6.74 7.12
N LEU A 44 -9.11 -7.11 5.85
CA LEU A 44 -10.17 -8.01 5.41
C LEU A 44 -9.96 -9.43 5.95
N LEU A 45 -8.72 -9.95 5.90
CA LEU A 45 -8.35 -11.24 6.47
C LEU A 45 -8.55 -11.29 7.99
N GLU A 46 -8.19 -10.21 8.70
CA GLU A 46 -8.39 -10.10 10.15
C GLU A 46 -9.88 -10.07 10.54
N ALA A 47 -10.73 -9.56 9.66
CA ALA A 47 -12.19 -9.59 9.80
C ALA A 47 -12.81 -10.94 9.37
N GLY A 48 -12.00 -11.91 8.92
CA GLY A 48 -12.49 -13.20 8.41
C GLY A 48 -13.20 -13.10 7.06
N GLY A 49 -12.95 -12.03 6.30
CA GLY A 49 -13.54 -11.81 4.98
C GLY A 49 -12.80 -12.55 3.86
N ASP A 50 -13.44 -12.58 2.69
CA ASP A 50 -12.91 -13.16 1.46
C ASP A 50 -12.19 -12.10 0.62
N LEU A 51 -10.95 -12.36 0.20
CA LEU A 51 -10.16 -11.46 -0.64
C LEU A 51 -10.73 -11.34 -2.06
N ASP A 52 -11.49 -12.33 -2.52
CA ASP A 52 -12.15 -12.32 -3.82
C ASP A 52 -13.50 -11.57 -3.80
N ASP A 53 -13.99 -11.15 -2.61
CA ASP A 53 -15.17 -10.30 -2.47
C ASP A 53 -14.81 -8.81 -2.63
N ALA A 54 -14.99 -8.31 -3.86
CA ALA A 54 -14.74 -6.92 -4.19
C ALA A 54 -15.57 -5.92 -3.35
N ALA A 55 -16.80 -6.25 -2.96
CA ALA A 55 -17.63 -5.36 -2.16
C ALA A 55 -17.13 -5.28 -0.71
N ALA A 56 -16.70 -6.42 -0.14
CA ALA A 56 -16.07 -6.45 1.17
C ALA A 56 -14.72 -5.73 1.18
N ALA A 57 -13.91 -5.89 0.12
CA ALA A 57 -12.65 -5.16 -0.05
C ALA A 57 -12.88 -3.64 -0.16
N GLU A 58 -13.89 -3.19 -0.92
CA GLU A 58 -14.26 -1.77 -1.00
C GLU A 58 -14.68 -1.22 0.36
N ALA A 59 -15.54 -1.93 1.09
CA ALA A 59 -15.99 -1.52 2.42
C ALA A 59 -14.81 -1.43 3.41
N SER A 60 -13.87 -2.40 3.35
CA SER A 60 -12.63 -2.39 4.13
C SER A 60 -11.77 -1.16 3.78
N ALA A 61 -11.60 -0.85 2.48
CA ALA A 61 -10.84 0.30 2.03
C ALA A 61 -11.45 1.65 2.45
N ARG A 62 -12.79 1.78 2.42
CA ARG A 62 -13.48 3.00 2.88
C ARG A 62 -13.33 3.23 4.39
N GLY A 63 -13.15 2.16 5.16
CA GLY A 63 -12.97 2.22 6.61
C GLY A 63 -11.50 2.23 7.07
N LEU A 64 -10.55 2.28 6.14
CA LEU A 64 -9.12 2.22 6.45
C LEU A 64 -8.64 3.51 7.14
N ASP A 65 -8.04 3.38 8.33
CA ASP A 65 -7.31 4.46 8.98
C ASP A 65 -5.86 4.46 8.46
N LEU A 66 -5.34 5.63 8.08
CA LEU A 66 -3.98 5.75 7.53
C LEU A 66 -2.88 5.34 8.54
N SER A 67 -3.16 5.39 9.85
CA SER A 67 -2.25 4.85 10.87
C SER A 67 -2.08 3.33 10.76
N GLU A 68 -3.01 2.61 10.13
CA GLU A 68 -2.89 1.18 9.87
C GLU A 68 -1.72 0.86 8.92
N LEU A 69 -1.28 1.83 8.10
CA LEU A 69 -0.11 1.67 7.22
C LEU A 69 1.21 1.58 7.99
N GLU A 70 1.22 1.99 9.26
CA GLU A 70 2.39 1.90 10.13
C GLU A 70 2.57 0.51 10.73
N ARG A 71 1.53 -0.33 10.70
CA ARG A 71 1.52 -1.68 11.27
C ARG A 71 2.60 -2.58 10.63
N PRO A 72 3.38 -3.35 11.41
CA PRO A 72 4.38 -4.27 10.85
C PRO A 72 3.80 -5.32 9.90
N GLN A 73 2.57 -5.77 10.16
CA GLN A 73 1.88 -6.84 9.42
C GLN A 73 1.71 -6.50 7.93
N VAL A 74 1.42 -5.23 7.61
CA VAL A 74 1.20 -4.76 6.22
C VAL A 74 2.49 -4.63 5.41
N ARG A 75 3.66 -4.78 6.06
CA ARG A 75 4.99 -4.77 5.42
C ARG A 75 5.57 -6.17 5.21
N THR A 76 4.84 -7.21 5.64
CA THR A 76 5.29 -8.60 5.47
C THR A 76 5.16 -9.04 4.02
N ARG A 77 5.96 -10.06 3.65
CA ARG A 77 5.84 -10.73 2.36
C ARG A 77 4.45 -11.35 2.18
N ALA A 78 3.94 -12.02 3.20
CA ALA A 78 2.62 -12.66 3.18
C ALA A 78 1.51 -11.65 2.84
N ALA A 79 1.55 -10.45 3.42
CA ALA A 79 0.58 -9.40 3.09
C ALA A 79 0.64 -8.95 1.62
N GLY A 80 1.78 -9.09 0.94
CA GLY A 80 1.93 -8.76 -0.48
C GLY A 80 1.70 -9.93 -1.44
N GLU A 81 1.48 -11.13 -0.92
CA GLU A 81 1.16 -12.35 -1.69
C GLU A 81 -0.30 -12.79 -1.52
N ALA A 82 -1.00 -12.24 -0.51
CA ALA A 82 -2.44 -12.29 -0.36
C ALA A 82 -3.12 -11.44 -1.45
#